data_AF-A0A535FEQ1-F1
#
_entry.id   AF-A0A535FEQ1-F1
#
_cell.length_a   1.000
_cell.length_b   1.000
_cell.length_c   1.000
_cell.angle_alpha   90.00
_cell.angle_beta   90.00
_cell.angle_gamma   90.00
#
_symmetry.space_group_name_H-M   'P 1'
#
loop_
_entity.id
_entity.type
_entity.pdbx_description
1 polymer ?
#
loop_
_entity_poly.entity_id
_entity_poly.type
_entity_poly.pdbx_seq_one_letter_code
_entity_poly.pdbx_strand_id
1 'polypeptide(L)'
;MIVRVHGFDWHIYAEHIMPSLKQWINAEDASAVYQLFTQTRCAQEEEAVPAPLRDLLTWPRAQAFVKQLPRSSRIRREYELLCSAEAFTRVSDRYAHLHTPRLHQSAEALRTVWGALIEEYCLPWQRISIDEITALAGIAAPSETDDDLPEITAVGIMVGRLPTTLHLRGWLAKISICAMALFELLVCGRRSMPFGYLSGDPFGCYIGYLTPDEIRQLALILRDVQLPDRVQAEADYQQFLMQQAAGTQGGRMIDEVLPAYAGPFVKAVQLAERQGLGLLCSVG
;
A
#
# COMPACT_ATOMS: atom_id res chain seq x y z
N MET A 1 3.24 -10.14 10.87
CA MET A 1 2.36 -9.54 9.85
C MET A 1 3.19 -8.52 9.09
N ILE A 2 3.88 -8.96 8.04
CA ILE A 2 4.97 -8.20 7.42
C ILE A 2 4.40 -6.95 6.74
N VAL A 3 5.09 -5.82 6.89
CA VAL A 3 4.77 -4.56 6.22
C VAL A 3 5.70 -4.41 5.03
N ARG A 4 5.12 -4.28 3.84
CA ARG A 4 5.86 -4.09 2.59
C ARG A 4 5.41 -2.82 1.89
N VAL A 5 6.35 -2.16 1.22
CA VAL A 5 6.07 -1.08 0.28
C VAL A 5 6.37 -1.54 -1.14
N HIS A 6 5.52 -1.14 -2.07
CA HIS A 6 5.59 -1.47 -3.48
C HIS A 6 5.66 -0.18 -4.29
N GLY A 7 6.37 -0.21 -5.40
CA GLY A 7 6.26 0.81 -6.44
C GLY A 7 4.83 0.77 -6.96
N PHE A 8 4.22 1.95 -7.06
CA PHE A 8 2.82 2.08 -7.45
C PHE A 8 2.71 2.98 -8.67
N ASP A 9 2.30 2.40 -9.79
CA ASP A 9 2.01 3.14 -11.02
C ASP A 9 0.72 3.92 -10.87
N TRP A 10 0.86 5.12 -10.31
CA TRP A 10 -0.24 6.05 -10.07
C TRP A 10 -0.93 6.48 -11.36
N HIS A 11 -0.20 6.57 -12.47
CA HIS A 11 -0.74 7.02 -13.74
C HIS A 11 -1.68 5.97 -14.33
N ILE A 12 -1.27 4.70 -14.37
CA ILE A 12 -2.16 3.59 -14.77
C ILE A 12 -3.37 3.52 -13.83
N TYR A 13 -3.15 3.62 -12.52
CA TYR A 13 -4.22 3.61 -11.53
C TYR A 13 -5.25 4.73 -11.77
N ALA A 14 -4.79 5.96 -11.92
CA ALA A 14 -5.63 7.16 -12.03
C ALA A 14 -6.30 7.30 -13.39
N GLU A 15 -5.66 6.89 -14.47
CA GLU A 15 -6.13 7.13 -15.84
C GLU A 15 -6.80 5.91 -16.49
N HIS A 16 -6.53 4.71 -16.01
CA HIS A 16 -7.07 3.49 -16.61
C HIS A 16 -7.97 2.72 -15.64
N ILE A 17 -7.47 2.39 -14.45
CA ILE A 17 -8.21 1.54 -13.50
C ILE A 17 -9.40 2.27 -12.89
N MET A 18 -9.18 3.45 -12.30
CA MET A 18 -10.24 4.24 -11.66
C MET A 18 -11.34 4.69 -12.64
N PRO A 19 -11.04 5.17 -13.85
CA PRO A 19 -12.06 5.53 -14.83
C PRO A 19 -12.89 4.32 -15.30
N SER A 20 -12.27 3.15 -15.48
CA SER A 20 -12.99 1.93 -15.83
C SER A 20 -13.97 1.54 -14.72
N LEU A 21 -13.53 1.54 -13.46
CA LEU A 21 -14.42 1.28 -12.32
C LEU A 21 -15.52 2.34 -12.20
N LYS A 22 -15.21 3.61 -12.50
CA LYS A 22 -16.20 4.70 -12.51
C LYS A 22 -17.31 4.41 -13.51
N GLN A 23 -16.98 3.99 -14.73
CA GLN A 23 -17.95 3.64 -15.76
C GLN A 23 -18.83 2.47 -15.31
N TRP A 24 -18.23 1.42 -14.76
CA TRP A 24 -18.98 0.28 -14.28
C TRP A 24 -19.90 0.62 -13.11
N ILE A 25 -19.37 1.31 -12.10
CA ILE A 25 -20.13 1.62 -10.88
C ILE A 25 -21.23 2.65 -11.17
N ASN A 26 -20.99 3.67 -12.00
CA ASN A 26 -22.00 4.73 -12.25
C ASN A 26 -22.95 4.44 -13.41
N ALA A 27 -22.43 3.91 -14.52
CA ALA A 27 -23.17 3.71 -15.76
C ALA A 27 -23.58 2.25 -16.01
N GLU A 28 -23.19 1.33 -15.12
CA GLU A 28 -23.42 -0.12 -15.27
C GLU A 28 -22.74 -0.75 -16.49
N ASP A 29 -21.83 0.01 -17.13
CA ASP A 29 -21.01 -0.47 -18.23
C ASP A 29 -19.76 -1.16 -17.70
N ALA A 30 -19.79 -2.49 -17.70
CA ALA A 30 -18.69 -3.31 -17.22
C ALA A 30 -17.63 -3.60 -18.29
N SER A 31 -17.80 -3.16 -19.54
CA SER A 31 -16.99 -3.64 -20.67
C SER A 31 -15.49 -3.43 -20.47
N ALA A 32 -15.06 -2.23 -20.09
CA ALA A 32 -13.64 -1.92 -19.89
C ALA A 32 -13.05 -2.69 -18.69
N VAL A 33 -13.76 -2.71 -17.56
CA VAL A 33 -13.30 -3.42 -16.34
C VAL A 33 -13.23 -4.92 -16.58
N TYR A 34 -14.19 -5.48 -17.31
CA TYR A 34 -14.21 -6.90 -17.61
C TYR A 34 -13.01 -7.32 -18.47
N GLN A 35 -12.71 -6.55 -19.51
CA GLN A 35 -11.53 -6.79 -20.35
C GLN A 35 -10.24 -6.78 -19.53
N LEU A 36 -10.09 -5.80 -18.63
CA LEU A 36 -8.94 -5.74 -17.74
C LEU A 36 -8.90 -6.94 -16.77
N PHE A 37 -10.05 -7.30 -16.17
CA PHE A 37 -10.16 -8.38 -15.19
C PHE A 37 -9.80 -9.74 -15.79
N THR A 38 -10.24 -10.03 -17.01
CA THR A 38 -9.97 -11.33 -17.68
C THR A 38 -8.48 -11.61 -17.91
N GLN A 39 -7.62 -10.59 -17.86
CA GLN A 39 -6.17 -10.76 -18.00
C GLN A 39 -5.47 -11.02 -16.67
N THR A 40 -6.16 -10.80 -15.54
CA THR A 40 -5.59 -11.00 -14.21
C THR A 40 -5.43 -12.49 -13.89
N ARG A 41 -4.43 -12.81 -13.07
CA ARG A 41 -4.27 -14.17 -12.50
C ARG A 41 -5.55 -14.67 -11.81
N CYS A 42 -6.28 -13.79 -11.11
CA CYS A 42 -7.53 -14.14 -10.45
C CYS A 42 -8.57 -14.70 -11.44
N ALA A 43 -8.78 -14.03 -12.57
CA ALA A 43 -9.69 -14.52 -13.60
C ALA A 43 -9.24 -15.83 -14.25
N GLN A 44 -7.93 -16.00 -14.45
CA GLN A 44 -7.36 -17.22 -15.02
C GLN A 44 -7.55 -18.42 -14.07
N GLU A 45 -7.36 -18.23 -12.76
CA GLU A 45 -7.61 -19.27 -11.77
C GLU A 45 -9.10 -19.64 -11.68
N GLU A 46 -10.00 -18.67 -11.90
CA GLU A 46 -11.45 -18.89 -11.95
C GLU A 46 -11.89 -19.82 -13.09
N GLU A 47 -11.14 -19.91 -14.19
CA GLU A 47 -11.43 -20.84 -15.31
C GLU A 47 -11.32 -22.31 -14.88
N ALA A 48 -10.46 -22.61 -13.91
CA ALA A 48 -10.24 -23.95 -13.39
C ALA A 48 -11.26 -24.36 -12.32
N VAL A 49 -12.16 -23.47 -11.90
CA VAL A 49 -13.12 -23.72 -10.81
C VAL A 49 -14.22 -24.70 -11.27
N PRO A 50 -14.45 -25.81 -10.53
CA PRO A 50 -15.48 -26.79 -10.85
C PRO A 50 -16.90 -26.19 -10.87
N ALA A 51 -17.78 -26.75 -11.70
CA ALA A 51 -19.16 -26.29 -11.86
C ALA A 51 -19.93 -26.04 -10.54
N PRO A 52 -19.83 -26.90 -9.50
CA PRO A 52 -20.54 -26.69 -8.23
C PRO A 52 -20.11 -25.44 -7.45
N LEU A 53 -18.92 -24.89 -7.75
CA LEU A 53 -18.36 -23.72 -7.06
C LEU A 53 -18.48 -22.44 -7.89
N ARG A 54 -19.14 -22.48 -9.06
CA ARG A 54 -19.25 -21.32 -9.95
C ARG A 54 -20.00 -20.11 -9.35
N ASP A 55 -20.88 -20.35 -8.40
CA ASP A 55 -21.59 -19.27 -7.70
C ASP A 55 -20.67 -18.48 -6.75
N LEU A 56 -19.49 -19.02 -6.43
CA LEU A 56 -18.48 -18.38 -5.59
C LEU A 56 -17.53 -17.48 -6.38
N LEU A 57 -17.58 -17.52 -7.71
CA LEU A 57 -16.72 -16.74 -8.59
C LEU A 57 -16.86 -15.24 -8.32
N THR A 58 -15.73 -14.55 -8.37
CA THR A 58 -15.60 -13.14 -8.04
C THR A 58 -16.37 -12.28 -9.01
N TRP A 59 -16.19 -12.48 -10.32
CA TRP A 59 -16.79 -11.61 -11.32
C TRP A 59 -18.33 -11.59 -11.29
N PRO A 60 -19.04 -12.74 -11.31
CA PRO A 60 -20.50 -12.74 -11.21
C PRO A 60 -21.02 -12.10 -9.92
N ARG A 61 -20.34 -12.36 -8.78
CA ARG A 61 -20.69 -11.76 -7.48
C ARG A 61 -20.52 -10.25 -7.48
N ALA A 62 -19.41 -9.75 -8.02
CA ALA A 62 -19.15 -8.32 -8.14
C ALA A 62 -20.15 -7.64 -9.08
N GLN A 63 -20.51 -8.29 -10.20
CA GLN A 63 -21.51 -7.77 -11.13
C GLN A 63 -22.92 -7.72 -10.51
N ALA A 64 -23.32 -8.76 -9.78
CA ALA A 64 -24.58 -8.78 -9.04
C ALA A 64 -24.62 -7.65 -7.99
N PHE A 65 -23.51 -7.45 -7.28
CA PHE A 65 -23.37 -6.36 -6.31
C PHE A 65 -23.53 -4.98 -6.95
N VAL A 66 -22.82 -4.68 -8.05
CA VAL A 66 -22.90 -3.37 -8.72
C VAL A 66 -24.32 -3.07 -9.21
N LYS A 67 -25.06 -4.06 -9.70
CA LYS A 67 -26.47 -3.91 -10.10
C LYS A 67 -27.40 -3.55 -8.93
N GLN A 68 -27.04 -3.93 -7.71
CA GLN A 68 -27.82 -3.64 -6.50
C GLN A 68 -27.45 -2.30 -5.83
N LEU A 69 -26.42 -1.61 -6.31
CA LEU A 69 -25.99 -0.34 -5.74
C LEU A 69 -27.10 0.73 -5.83
N PRO A 70 -27.37 1.47 -4.74
CA PRO A 70 -28.31 2.58 -4.78
C PRO A 70 -27.94 3.63 -5.83
N ARG A 71 -28.94 4.17 -6.54
CA ARG A 71 -28.76 5.04 -7.72
C ARG A 71 -29.24 6.48 -7.54
N SER A 72 -29.46 6.93 -6.29
CA SER A 72 -29.86 8.33 -6.05
C SER A 72 -28.77 9.30 -6.53
N SER A 73 -29.16 10.52 -6.93
CA SER A 73 -28.22 11.53 -7.42
C SER A 73 -27.11 11.86 -6.41
N ARG A 74 -27.45 11.87 -5.11
CA ARG A 74 -26.47 12.04 -4.03
C ARG A 74 -25.44 10.91 -4.01
N ILE A 75 -25.91 9.66 -4.08
CA ILE A 75 -25.04 8.49 -3.97
C ILE A 75 -24.15 8.34 -5.20
N ARG A 76 -24.65 8.67 -6.40
CA ARG A 76 -23.83 8.71 -7.62
C ARG A 76 -22.64 9.67 -7.51
N ARG A 77 -22.83 10.84 -6.90
CA ARG A 77 -21.72 11.78 -6.64
C ARG A 77 -20.67 11.20 -5.70
N GLU A 78 -21.09 10.41 -4.71
CA GLU A 78 -20.14 9.71 -3.83
C GLU A 78 -19.34 8.66 -4.59
N TYR A 79 -19.96 7.92 -5.52
CA TYR A 79 -19.25 6.97 -6.39
C TYR A 79 -18.30 7.65 -7.38
N GLU A 80 -18.70 8.79 -7.96
CA GLU A 80 -17.82 9.61 -8.81
C GLU A 80 -16.56 10.06 -8.07
N LEU A 81 -16.71 10.45 -6.81
CA LEU A 81 -15.61 10.81 -5.94
C LEU A 81 -14.75 9.59 -5.61
N LEU A 82 -15.38 8.48 -5.22
CA LEU A 82 -14.70 7.21 -4.89
C LEU A 82 -13.80 6.71 -6.03
N CYS A 83 -14.28 6.83 -7.27
CA CYS A 83 -13.59 6.35 -8.47
C CYS A 83 -12.78 7.45 -9.17
N SER A 84 -12.44 8.53 -8.46
CA SER A 84 -11.50 9.55 -8.94
C SER A 84 -10.30 9.56 -8.02
N ALA A 85 -9.15 9.10 -8.53
CA ALA A 85 -7.92 9.02 -7.74
C ALA A 85 -7.61 10.37 -7.06
N GLU A 86 -7.58 11.46 -7.83
CA GLU A 86 -7.29 12.79 -7.29
C GLU A 86 -8.34 13.29 -6.28
N ALA A 87 -9.64 13.21 -6.63
CA ALA A 87 -10.69 13.74 -5.75
C ALA A 87 -10.76 12.94 -4.44
N PHE A 88 -10.61 11.62 -4.53
CA PHE A 88 -10.56 10.74 -3.39
C PHE A 88 -9.33 11.01 -2.51
N THR A 89 -8.13 11.16 -3.08
CA THR A 89 -6.92 11.50 -2.30
C THR A 89 -7.10 12.80 -1.53
N ARG A 90 -7.54 13.88 -2.19
CA ARG A 90 -7.77 15.18 -1.55
C ARG A 90 -8.77 15.12 -0.40
N VAL A 91 -9.79 14.27 -0.54
CA VAL A 91 -10.78 14.02 0.50
C VAL A 91 -10.14 13.21 1.63
N SER A 92 -9.50 12.08 1.32
CA SER A 92 -8.86 11.23 2.32
C SER A 92 -7.86 11.98 3.20
N ASP A 93 -7.09 12.91 2.63
CA ASP A 93 -6.07 13.68 3.35
C ASP A 93 -6.66 14.63 4.41
N ARG A 94 -7.88 15.12 4.17
CA ARG A 94 -8.56 16.05 5.09
C ARG A 94 -9.27 15.33 6.24
N TYR A 95 -9.45 14.02 6.15
CA TYR A 95 -10.47 13.30 6.93
C TYR A 95 -9.90 12.30 7.96
N ALA A 96 -8.96 12.72 8.80
CA ALA A 96 -8.52 11.92 9.94
C ALA A 96 -9.65 11.58 10.96
N HIS A 97 -10.80 12.27 10.90
CA HIS A 97 -11.88 12.15 11.90
C HIS A 97 -13.34 12.11 11.37
N LEU A 98 -13.59 12.08 10.04
CA LEU A 98 -14.95 11.91 9.48
C LEU A 98 -14.97 10.88 8.32
N HIS A 99 -16.16 10.37 8.01
CA HIS A 99 -16.40 9.28 7.07
C HIS A 99 -15.85 9.57 5.65
N THR A 100 -14.68 9.01 5.32
CA THR A 100 -14.19 8.92 3.94
C THR A 100 -15.28 8.28 3.08
N PRO A 101 -15.50 8.74 1.84
CA PRO A 101 -16.43 8.10 0.92
C PRO A 101 -16.10 6.61 0.80
N ARG A 102 -17.11 5.78 1.03
CA ARG A 102 -17.03 4.33 1.00
C ARG A 102 -18.30 3.81 0.36
N LEU A 103 -18.22 2.65 -0.28
CA LEU A 103 -19.41 1.93 -0.67
C LEU A 103 -20.28 1.67 0.57
N HIS A 104 -21.58 1.88 0.42
CA HIS A 104 -22.55 1.72 1.52
C HIS A 104 -22.63 0.29 2.07
N GLN A 105 -22.09 -0.68 1.34
CA GLN A 105 -22.06 -2.09 1.70
C GLN A 105 -20.64 -2.64 1.46
N SER A 106 -20.20 -3.55 2.33
CA SER A 106 -18.94 -4.29 2.11
C SER A 106 -19.09 -5.19 0.89
N ALA A 107 -18.28 -4.95 -0.12
CA ALA A 107 -18.33 -5.66 -1.39
C ALA A 107 -17.03 -6.40 -1.60
N GLU A 108 -16.86 -7.51 -0.87
CA GLU A 108 -15.66 -8.38 -0.97
C GLU A 108 -15.30 -8.65 -2.44
N ALA A 109 -16.24 -9.16 -3.24
CA ALA A 109 -15.98 -9.48 -4.64
C ALA A 109 -15.55 -8.26 -5.49
N LEU A 110 -16.14 -7.08 -5.27
CA LEU A 110 -15.73 -5.87 -5.98
C LEU A 110 -14.33 -5.42 -5.54
N ARG A 111 -14.00 -5.56 -4.25
CA ARG A 111 -12.66 -5.28 -3.72
C ARG A 111 -11.64 -6.28 -4.28
N THR A 112 -11.98 -7.55 -4.42
CA THR A 112 -11.15 -8.58 -5.07
C THR A 112 -10.88 -8.21 -6.52
N VAL A 113 -11.90 -7.83 -7.31
CA VAL A 113 -11.70 -7.33 -8.69
C VAL A 113 -10.74 -6.14 -8.69
N TRP A 114 -11.00 -5.14 -7.85
CA TRP A 114 -10.14 -3.96 -7.75
C TRP A 114 -8.69 -4.29 -7.37
N GLY A 115 -8.50 -5.17 -6.40
CA GLY A 115 -7.18 -5.56 -5.92
C GLY A 115 -6.41 -6.39 -6.95
N ALA A 116 -7.07 -7.29 -7.68
CA ALA A 116 -6.48 -8.03 -8.79
C ALA A 116 -6.03 -7.09 -9.93
N LEU A 117 -6.79 -6.02 -10.20
CA LEU A 117 -6.39 -5.01 -11.17
C LEU A 117 -5.18 -4.19 -10.70
N ILE A 118 -5.06 -3.88 -9.41
CA ILE A 118 -3.87 -3.20 -8.88
C ILE A 118 -2.65 -4.10 -9.02
N GLU A 119 -2.76 -5.36 -8.61
CA GLU A 119 -1.65 -6.31 -8.69
C GLU A 119 -1.17 -6.49 -10.13
N GLU A 120 -2.09 -6.71 -11.06
CA GLU A 120 -1.76 -6.92 -12.46
C GLU A 120 -1.19 -5.66 -13.14
N TYR A 121 -1.76 -4.48 -12.90
CA TYR A 121 -1.44 -3.31 -13.73
C TYR A 121 -0.65 -2.21 -13.03
N CYS A 122 -0.71 -2.14 -11.70
CA CYS A 122 -0.21 -0.98 -10.95
C CYS A 122 1.03 -1.27 -10.11
N LEU A 123 1.49 -2.53 -10.01
CA LEU A 123 2.64 -2.92 -9.17
C LEU A 123 3.84 -3.36 -10.01
N PRO A 124 4.57 -2.43 -10.65
CA PRO A 124 5.67 -2.77 -11.56
C PRO A 124 6.77 -3.60 -10.89
N TRP A 125 7.03 -3.41 -9.59
CA TRP A 125 8.09 -4.15 -8.87
C TRP A 125 7.80 -5.64 -8.71
N GLN A 126 6.57 -6.11 -8.95
CA GLN A 126 6.28 -7.54 -8.95
C GLN A 126 6.82 -8.27 -10.19
N ARG A 127 7.13 -7.51 -11.25
CA ARG A 127 7.57 -8.04 -12.55
C ARG A 127 9.08 -7.88 -12.76
N ILE A 128 9.78 -7.34 -11.77
CA ILE A 128 11.21 -7.03 -11.83
C ILE A 128 11.93 -8.00 -10.91
N SER A 129 13.06 -8.54 -11.35
CA SER A 129 13.87 -9.48 -10.55
C SER A 129 14.50 -8.79 -9.34
N ILE A 130 14.83 -9.58 -8.31
CA ILE A 130 15.53 -9.10 -7.11
C ILE A 130 16.86 -8.44 -7.50
N ASP A 131 17.57 -9.02 -8.47
CA ASP A 131 18.84 -8.49 -8.97
C ASP A 131 18.68 -7.12 -9.63
N GLU A 132 17.61 -6.92 -10.39
CA GLU A 132 17.29 -5.62 -10.99
C GLU A 132 16.89 -4.59 -9.94
N ILE A 133 16.10 -4.96 -8.92
CA ILE A 133 15.77 -4.04 -7.81
C ILE A 133 17.04 -3.67 -7.03
N THR A 134 17.91 -4.65 -6.79
CA THR A 134 19.19 -4.48 -6.08
C THR A 134 20.14 -3.57 -6.87
N ALA A 135 20.24 -3.77 -8.20
CA ALA A 135 21.00 -2.92 -9.10
C ALA A 135 20.43 -1.49 -9.19
N LEU A 136 19.11 -1.33 -9.31
CA LEU A 136 18.43 -0.03 -9.38
C LEU A 136 18.51 0.74 -8.06
N ALA A 137 18.51 0.03 -6.94
CA ALA A 137 18.69 0.59 -5.61
C ALA A 137 20.17 0.86 -5.26
N GLY A 138 21.13 0.49 -6.12
CA GLY A 138 22.56 0.69 -5.89
C GLY A 138 23.10 -0.09 -4.69
N ILE A 139 22.49 -1.24 -4.41
CA ILE A 139 22.86 -2.15 -3.33
C ILE A 139 23.80 -3.19 -3.93
N ALA A 140 24.91 -3.54 -3.26
CA ALA A 140 25.74 -4.64 -3.72
C ALA A 140 24.91 -5.94 -3.80
N ALA A 141 25.15 -6.77 -4.82
CA ALA A 141 24.50 -8.07 -4.94
C ALA A 141 24.64 -8.85 -3.63
N PRO A 142 23.65 -9.66 -3.23
CA PRO A 142 23.77 -10.50 -2.04
C PRO A 142 25.01 -11.36 -2.10
N SER A 143 25.99 -11.02 -1.25
CA SER A 143 26.97 -12.00 -0.81
C SER A 143 26.20 -13.04 0.00
N GLU A 144 26.51 -14.33 -0.14
CA GLU A 144 25.85 -15.43 0.59
C GLU A 144 26.02 -15.33 2.13
N THR A 145 26.57 -14.23 2.63
CA THR A 145 26.93 -13.98 4.03
C THR A 145 26.40 -12.66 4.62
N ASP A 146 25.66 -11.82 3.87
CA ASP A 146 25.11 -10.55 4.39
C ASP A 146 23.60 -10.66 4.72
N ASP A 147 23.29 -10.91 6.00
CA ASP A 147 21.93 -10.84 6.59
C ASP A 147 21.34 -9.40 6.63
N ASP A 148 22.12 -8.40 6.17
CA ASP A 148 21.80 -6.97 6.21
C ASP A 148 21.14 -6.42 4.94
N LEU A 149 20.92 -7.25 3.93
CA LEU A 149 20.19 -6.85 2.74
C LEU A 149 18.69 -6.79 3.05
N PRO A 150 17.97 -5.74 2.57
CA PRO A 150 16.52 -5.76 2.63
C PRO A 150 16.04 -7.05 1.96
N GLU A 151 15.13 -7.76 2.62
CA GLU A 151 14.44 -8.91 2.02
C GLU A 151 13.54 -8.35 0.90
N ILE A 152 14.16 -8.05 -0.23
CA ILE A 152 13.54 -7.66 -1.48
C ILE A 152 13.00 -8.96 -2.03
N THR A 153 11.69 -9.15 -1.95
CA THR A 153 11.03 -10.24 -2.65
C THR A 153 10.43 -9.69 -3.93
N ALA A 154 10.00 -10.56 -4.85
CA ALA A 154 9.14 -10.19 -5.99
C ALA A 154 7.78 -9.58 -5.56
N VAL A 155 7.63 -9.20 -4.29
CA VAL A 155 6.40 -8.74 -3.63
C VAL A 155 6.67 -7.44 -2.85
N GLY A 156 7.67 -6.65 -3.25
CA GLY A 156 7.99 -5.35 -2.66
C GLY A 156 9.09 -5.37 -1.59
N ILE A 157 9.37 -4.21 -1.01
CA ILE A 157 10.44 -3.98 -0.04
C ILE A 157 9.87 -4.08 1.37
N MET A 158 10.39 -5.00 2.19
CA MET A 158 10.01 -5.08 3.60
C MET A 158 10.49 -3.84 4.36
N VAL A 159 9.54 -3.17 5.03
CA VAL A 159 9.81 -2.01 5.89
C VAL A 159 9.47 -2.27 7.36
N GLY A 160 9.00 -3.48 7.69
CA GLY A 160 8.90 -3.97 9.06
C GLY A 160 8.01 -5.20 9.20
N ARG A 161 7.77 -5.61 10.44
CA ARG A 161 7.03 -6.85 10.78
C ARG A 161 5.65 -6.66 11.42
N LEU A 162 5.35 -5.44 11.86
CA LEU A 162 4.06 -4.96 12.35
C LEU A 162 4.02 -3.44 12.11
N PRO A 163 2.88 -2.84 11.71
CA PRO A 163 2.76 -1.38 11.59
C PRO A 163 3.11 -0.63 12.89
N THR A 164 2.82 -1.24 14.03
CA THR A 164 3.14 -0.71 15.36
C THR A 164 4.62 -0.78 15.72
N THR A 165 5.42 -1.58 15.01
CA THR A 165 6.85 -1.77 15.28
C THR A 165 7.74 -1.17 14.19
N LEU A 166 7.20 -0.32 13.32
CA LEU A 166 8.01 0.33 12.30
C LEU A 166 9.04 1.29 12.92
N HIS A 167 8.75 1.87 14.10
CA HIS A 167 9.59 2.82 14.85
C HIS A 167 10.17 3.99 14.03
N LEU A 168 9.71 4.16 12.79
CA LEU A 168 10.20 5.19 11.88
C LEU A 168 9.62 6.57 12.22
N ARG A 169 8.48 6.61 12.91
CA ARG A 169 7.75 7.85 13.16
C ARG A 169 8.58 8.89 13.90
N GLY A 170 9.14 8.56 15.06
CA GLY A 170 9.93 9.52 15.83
C GLY A 170 11.28 9.86 15.20
N TRP A 171 11.91 8.92 14.48
CA TRP A 171 13.10 9.22 13.68
C TRP A 171 12.80 10.19 12.53
N LEU A 172 11.73 9.94 11.77
CA LEU A 172 11.27 10.84 10.71
C LEU A 172 10.87 12.21 11.27
N ALA A 173 10.23 12.26 12.45
CA ALA A 173 9.87 13.53 13.10
C ALA A 173 11.10 14.38 13.45
N LYS A 174 12.22 13.76 13.82
CA LYS A 174 13.51 14.44 14.07
C LYS A 174 14.14 15.01 12.79
N ILE A 175 13.84 14.40 11.63
CA ILE A 175 14.31 14.86 10.32
C ILE A 175 13.39 15.96 9.78
N SER A 176 12.08 15.68 9.71
CA SER A 176 11.06 16.58 9.18
C SER A 176 9.66 16.12 9.55
N ILE A 177 8.84 17.05 10.05
CA ILE A 177 7.41 16.82 10.30
C ILE A 177 6.69 16.36 9.02
N CYS A 178 7.11 16.88 7.85
CA CYS A 178 6.54 16.49 6.57
C CYS A 178 6.84 15.02 6.24
N ALA A 179 8.08 14.56 6.46
CA ALA A 179 8.43 13.15 6.23
C ALA A 179 7.65 12.22 7.15
N MET A 180 7.49 12.59 8.42
CA MET A 180 6.64 11.84 9.35
C MET A 180 5.18 11.80 8.88
N ALA A 181 4.61 12.92 8.42
CA ALA A 181 3.22 12.97 7.96
C ALA A 181 3.00 12.10 6.70
N LEU A 182 3.91 12.17 5.72
CA LEU A 182 3.86 11.33 4.51
C LEU A 182 3.97 9.84 4.87
N PHE A 183 4.84 9.50 5.81
CA PHE A 183 4.91 8.15 6.34
C PHE A 183 3.59 7.71 6.99
N GLU A 184 2.95 8.56 7.81
CA GLU A 184 1.65 8.22 8.41
C GLU A 184 0.54 7.98 7.36
N LEU A 185 0.55 8.73 6.24
CA LEU A 185 -0.36 8.50 5.12
C LEU A 185 -0.13 7.14 4.44
N LEU A 186 1.13 6.71 4.36
CA LEU A 186 1.51 5.44 3.73
C LEU A 186 1.18 4.22 4.61
N VAL A 187 1.56 4.23 5.89
CA VAL A 187 1.64 3.02 6.74
C VAL A 187 0.78 3.06 8.00
N CYS A 188 0.19 4.20 8.36
CA CYS A 188 -0.61 4.31 9.59
C CYS A 188 -2.12 4.36 9.31
N GLY A 189 -2.56 4.06 8.09
CA GLY A 189 -3.98 4.08 7.71
C GLY A 189 -4.62 5.48 7.79
N ARG A 190 -3.81 6.55 7.80
CA ARG A 190 -4.32 7.93 7.75
C ARG A 190 -4.96 8.25 6.40
N ARG A 191 -4.46 7.61 5.33
CA ARG A 191 -5.06 7.65 4.00
C ARG A 191 -5.69 6.29 3.71
N SER A 192 -7.00 6.28 3.48
CA SER A 192 -7.71 5.04 3.12
C SER A 192 -7.52 4.72 1.64
N MET A 193 -7.69 3.45 1.26
CA MET A 193 -7.96 3.07 -0.14
C MET A 193 -9.47 3.22 -0.43
N PRO A 194 -9.90 3.52 -1.67
CA PRO A 194 -11.32 3.74 -1.98
C PRO A 194 -12.21 2.52 -1.66
N PHE A 195 -11.75 1.30 -1.96
CA PHE A 195 -12.50 0.09 -1.63
C PHE A 195 -12.10 -0.54 -0.30
N GLY A 196 -11.31 0.19 0.50
CA GLY A 196 -10.93 -0.13 1.87
C GLY A 196 -9.89 -1.24 2.03
N TYR A 197 -9.26 -1.27 3.22
CA TYR A 197 -8.47 -2.39 3.73
C TYR A 197 -9.40 -3.36 4.48
N LEU A 198 -9.23 -4.66 4.25
CA LEU A 198 -9.86 -5.69 5.07
C LEU A 198 -8.80 -6.75 5.40
N SER A 199 -8.45 -6.86 6.69
CA SER A 199 -7.48 -7.85 7.15
C SER A 199 -7.92 -9.26 6.77
N GLY A 200 -7.04 -10.02 6.13
CA GLY A 200 -7.30 -11.40 5.70
C GLY A 200 -7.95 -11.55 4.31
N ASP A 201 -8.29 -10.45 3.63
CA ASP A 201 -8.73 -10.48 2.23
C ASP A 201 -7.51 -10.69 1.31
N PRO A 202 -7.54 -11.65 0.36
CA PRO A 202 -6.41 -12.00 -0.50
C PRO A 202 -5.80 -10.80 -1.23
N PHE A 203 -6.61 -9.81 -1.61
CA PHE A 203 -6.16 -8.60 -2.31
C PHE A 203 -6.43 -7.31 -1.52
N GLY A 204 -6.99 -7.42 -0.30
CA GLY A 204 -7.37 -6.30 0.55
C GLY A 204 -6.31 -5.90 1.58
N CYS A 205 -5.05 -6.32 1.39
CA CYS A 205 -3.96 -6.11 2.34
C CYS A 205 -3.32 -4.70 2.26
N TYR A 206 -3.81 -3.82 1.38
CA TYR A 206 -3.27 -2.46 1.21
C TYR A 206 -3.81 -1.47 2.24
N ILE A 207 -2.93 -0.77 2.93
CA ILE A 207 -3.28 0.10 4.07
C ILE A 207 -3.11 1.60 3.82
N GLY A 208 -2.40 1.98 2.75
CA GLY A 208 -2.12 3.38 2.42
C GLY A 208 -1.20 3.51 1.22
N TYR A 209 -1.08 4.72 0.70
CA TYR A 209 -0.28 5.01 -0.49
C TYR A 209 0.22 6.46 -0.50
N LEU A 210 1.24 6.70 -1.31
CA LEU A 210 1.77 8.01 -1.67
C LEU A 210 1.78 8.16 -3.19
N THR A 211 1.46 9.35 -3.66
CA THR A 211 1.52 9.74 -5.07
C THR A 211 2.97 10.02 -5.50
N PRO A 212 3.29 10.04 -6.80
CA PRO A 212 4.64 10.34 -7.29
C PRO A 212 5.19 11.69 -6.81
N ASP A 213 4.33 12.71 -6.72
CA ASP A 213 4.74 14.03 -6.24
C ASP A 213 5.12 14.02 -4.75
N GLU A 214 4.39 13.25 -3.94
CA GLU A 214 4.70 13.06 -2.52
C GLU A 214 5.97 12.23 -2.32
N ILE A 215 6.20 11.23 -3.17
CA ILE A 215 7.46 10.48 -3.19
C ILE A 215 8.63 11.38 -3.55
N ARG A 216 8.47 12.27 -4.54
CA ARG A 216 9.51 13.25 -4.88
C ARG A 216 9.83 14.17 -3.69
N GLN A 217 8.81 14.66 -2.99
CA GLN A 217 8.99 15.46 -1.77
C GLN A 217 9.71 14.68 -0.67
N LEU A 218 9.28 13.45 -0.41
CA LEU A 218 9.87 12.58 0.60
C LEU A 218 11.34 12.24 0.27
N ALA A 219 11.64 11.95 -0.98
CA ALA A 219 13.00 11.67 -1.45
C ALA A 219 13.92 12.88 -1.29
N LEU A 220 13.42 14.10 -1.56
CA LEU A 220 14.17 15.33 -1.32
C LEU A 220 14.51 15.52 0.16
N ILE A 221 13.56 15.25 1.06
CA ILE A 221 13.78 15.36 2.50
C ILE A 221 14.79 14.32 3.00
N LEU A 222 14.73 13.10 2.47
CA LEU A 222 15.53 11.96 2.94
C LEU A 222 16.90 11.82 2.24
N ARG A 223 17.23 12.72 1.31
CA ARG A 223 18.42 12.59 0.44
C ARG A 223 19.73 12.43 1.20
N ASP A 224 19.94 13.28 2.20
CA ASP A 224 21.22 13.41 2.92
C ASP A 224 21.12 12.97 4.39
N VAL A 225 20.11 12.16 4.71
CA VAL A 225 19.87 11.69 6.07
C VAL A 225 20.84 10.58 6.46
N GLN A 226 21.41 10.70 7.67
CA GLN A 226 22.17 9.61 8.26
C GLN A 226 21.24 8.46 8.70
N LEU A 227 21.43 7.30 8.10
CA LEU A 227 20.67 6.10 8.42
C LEU A 227 21.14 5.51 9.76
N PRO A 228 20.21 5.11 10.65
CA PRO A 228 20.54 4.30 11.81
C PRO A 228 21.17 2.97 11.40
N ASP A 229 22.18 2.54 12.15
CA ASP A 229 22.72 1.19 12.06
C ASP A 229 21.65 0.18 12.52
N ARG A 230 21.42 -0.86 11.70
CA ARG A 230 20.39 -1.86 11.96
C ARG A 230 20.68 -2.68 13.21
N VAL A 231 21.92 -3.14 13.39
CA VAL A 231 22.34 -3.93 14.55
C VAL A 231 22.19 -3.09 15.82
N GLN A 232 22.56 -1.81 15.75
CA GLN A 232 22.36 -0.89 16.86
C GLN A 232 20.87 -0.65 17.17
N ALA A 233 20.04 -0.51 16.14
CA ALA A 233 18.60 -0.32 16.30
C ALA A 233 17.90 -1.54 16.91
N GLU A 234 18.29 -2.75 16.51
CA GLU A 234 17.77 -3.99 17.09
C GLU A 234 18.19 -4.13 18.56
N ALA A 235 19.45 -3.80 18.91
CA ALA A 235 19.92 -3.78 20.29
C ALA A 235 19.19 -2.75 21.15
N ASP A 236 18.97 -1.53 20.63
CA ASP A 236 18.21 -0.48 21.30
C ASP A 236 16.76 -0.91 21.59
N TYR A 237 16.12 -1.62 20.66
CA TYR A 237 14.78 -2.15 20.86
C TYR A 237 14.73 -3.24 21.94
N GLN A 238 15.70 -4.16 21.98
CA GLN A 238 15.77 -5.17 23.04
C GLN A 238 15.95 -4.53 24.42
N GLN A 239 16.80 -3.49 24.51
CA GLN A 239 17.00 -2.74 25.74
C GLN A 239 15.70 -2.04 26.19
N PHE A 240 14.96 -1.45 25.25
CA PHE A 240 13.66 -0.83 25.52
C PHE A 240 12.65 -1.84 26.08
N LEU A 241 12.55 -3.05 25.52
CA LEU A 241 11.66 -4.10 26.02
C LEU A 241 12.03 -4.54 27.44
N MET A 242 13.32 -4.68 27.75
CA MET A 242 13.79 -5.01 29.10
C MET A 242 13.43 -3.93 30.12
N GLN A 243 13.55 -2.65 29.74
CA GLN A 243 13.19 -1.51 30.59
C GLN A 243 11.68 -1.47 30.88
N GLN A 244 10.84 -1.72 29.86
CA GLN A 244 9.38 -1.82 30.05
C GLN A 244 9.00 -2.97 30.98
N ALA A 245 9.60 -4.15 30.80
CA ALA A 245 9.32 -5.32 31.64
C ALA A 245 9.78 -5.14 33.09
N ALA A 246 10.89 -4.45 33.31
CA ALA A 246 11.43 -4.17 34.63
C ALA A 246 10.70 -3.03 35.38
N GLY A 247 9.69 -2.39 34.77
CA GLY A 247 8.95 -1.29 35.38
C GLY A 247 9.82 -0.09 35.76
N THR A 248 11.01 0.03 35.16
CA THR A 248 11.94 1.11 35.47
C THR A 248 11.42 2.40 34.86
N GLN A 249 11.15 3.42 35.68
CA GLN A 249 10.55 4.71 35.30
C GLN A 249 11.43 5.61 34.39
N GLY A 250 12.33 5.04 33.60
CA GLY A 250 13.12 5.75 32.60
C GLY A 250 12.32 6.02 31.32
N GLY A 251 11.16 6.67 31.46
CA GLY A 251 10.28 7.39 30.51
C GLY A 251 10.44 7.35 28.99
N ARG A 252 11.13 6.41 28.35
CA ARG A 252 11.29 6.39 26.90
C ARG A 252 9.98 6.02 26.21
N MET A 253 9.62 6.79 25.19
CA MET A 253 8.51 6.47 24.29
C MET A 253 8.98 5.54 23.17
N ILE A 254 8.06 4.76 22.60
CA ILE A 254 8.36 3.85 21.46
C ILE A 254 8.93 4.61 20.25
N ASP A 255 8.52 5.86 20.05
CA ASP A 255 9.01 6.75 18.99
C ASP A 255 10.48 7.19 19.20
N GLU A 256 11.06 6.93 20.38
CA GLU A 256 12.46 7.21 20.68
C GLU A 256 13.39 6.01 20.44
N VAL A 257 12.85 4.87 20.00
CA VAL A 257 13.61 3.69 19.60
C VAL A 257 14.17 3.88 18.19
N LEU A 258 15.42 3.51 17.97
CA LEU A 258 16.03 3.57 16.65
C LEU A 258 15.33 2.61 15.66
N PRO A 259 15.03 3.05 14.42
CA PRO A 259 14.33 2.21 13.44
C PRO A 259 15.27 1.28 12.67
N ALA A 260 15.11 -0.03 12.86
CA ALA A 260 15.87 -1.05 12.13
C ALA A 260 15.63 -1.04 10.61
N TYR A 261 14.46 -0.55 10.17
CA TYR A 261 14.03 -0.57 8.77
C TYR A 261 14.15 0.79 8.06
N ALA A 262 14.89 1.75 8.62
CA ALA A 262 15.11 3.06 7.97
C ALA A 262 15.84 2.95 6.63
N GLY A 263 16.88 2.12 6.55
CA GLY A 263 17.61 1.88 5.30
C GLY A 263 16.70 1.35 4.18
N PRO A 264 16.00 0.21 4.37
CA PRO A 264 15.04 -0.31 3.40
C PRO A 264 13.97 0.71 2.98
N PHE A 265 13.41 1.47 3.93
CA PHE A 265 12.41 2.49 3.62
C PHE A 265 12.96 3.62 2.74
N VAL A 266 14.13 4.18 3.09
CA VAL A 266 14.78 5.24 2.29
C VAL A 266 15.12 4.75 0.89
N LYS A 267 15.63 3.51 0.77
CA LYS A 267 15.90 2.88 -0.53
C LYS A 267 14.64 2.75 -1.38
N ALA A 268 13.52 2.34 -0.79
CA ALA A 268 12.24 2.24 -1.50
C ALA A 268 11.76 3.60 -2.02
N VAL A 269 11.89 4.66 -1.20
CA VAL A 269 11.53 6.03 -1.59
C VAL A 269 12.41 6.52 -2.75
N GLN A 270 13.73 6.32 -2.66
CA GLN A 270 14.67 6.72 -3.71
C GLN A 270 14.42 5.95 -5.02
N LEU A 271 14.14 4.66 -4.94
CA LEU A 271 13.84 3.83 -6.10
C LEU A 271 12.55 4.28 -6.78
N ALA A 272 11.48 4.51 -6.01
CA ALA A 272 10.21 4.99 -6.55
C ALA A 272 10.36 6.38 -7.19
N GLU A 273 11.13 7.29 -6.58
CA GLU A 273 11.41 8.62 -7.14
C GLU A 273 12.13 8.54 -8.49
N ARG A 274 13.19 7.73 -8.60
CA ARG A 274 13.93 7.53 -9.85
C ARG A 274 13.07 6.99 -10.99
N GLN A 275 12.05 6.21 -10.66
CA GLN A 275 11.13 5.60 -11.62
C GLN A 275 9.88 6.45 -11.87
N GLY A 276 9.70 7.57 -11.16
CA GLY A 276 8.48 8.39 -11.25
C GLY A 276 7.22 7.70 -10.69
N LEU A 277 7.39 6.76 -9.76
CA LEU A 277 6.31 5.98 -9.16
C LEU A 277 5.84 6.58 -7.83
N GLY A 278 4.61 6.24 -7.45
CA GLY A 278 4.14 6.33 -6.07
C GLY A 278 4.63 5.15 -5.23
N LEU A 279 4.20 5.10 -3.97
CA LEU A 279 4.33 3.91 -3.13
C LEU A 279 2.96 3.42 -2.67
N LEU A 280 2.77 2.10 -2.63
CA LEU A 280 1.62 1.45 -2.01
C LEU A 280 2.12 0.58 -0.85
N CYS A 281 1.47 0.65 0.30
CA CYS A 281 1.81 -0.17 1.45
C CYS A 281 0.86 -1.34 1.59
N SER A 282 1.39 -2.54 1.77
CA SER A 282 0.64 -3.74 2.12
C SER A 282 1.06 -4.34 3.46
N VAL A 283 0.16 -5.11 4.05
CA VAL A 283 0.32 -5.75 5.36
C VAL A 283 -0.14 -7.21 5.27
N GLY A 284 0.80 -8.15 5.44
CA GLY A 284 0.57 -9.61 5.36
C GLY A 284 1.64 -10.40 6.10
#